data_AF-A0AA87SY71-F1
#
_entry.id   AF-A0AA87SY71-F1
#
_cell.length_a   1.000
_cell.length_b   1.000
_cell.length_c   1.000
_cell.angle_alpha   90.00
_cell.angle_beta   90.00
_cell.angle_gamma   90.00
#
_symmetry.space_group_name_H-M   'P 1'
#
loop_
_entity.id
_entity.type
_entity.pdbx_description
1 polymer ?
#
loop_
_entity_poly.entity_id
_entity_poly.type
_entity_poly.pdbx_seq_one_letter_code
_entity_poly.pdbx_strand_id
1 'polypeptide(L)'
;MDEEQAQVSDTFSGSRETEGEKKENSFFRNCLKNRGRQSFWKDLLLFLRNNMSVQSKIESLGYKLPPAPQAIAAYIPANRSGNLVFTSGQLPLKDGQLTLIGKLGEALSVDDVKEATIQASLNAIAAASAVCGGPDKIVKIVKIGVFVACSPNFSEHHLVANHGSNFFLSVFGDAGRHARFAVGVPSLPLNAPVEVEVTFQVADAP
;
A
#
# COMPACT_ATOMS: atom_id res chain seq x y z
N MET A 1 55.33 -47.82 -7.42
CA MET A 1 54.59 -48.69 -8.34
C MET A 1 53.21 -48.87 -7.76
N ASP A 2 52.11 -48.31 -8.23
CA ASP A 2 51.77 -47.45 -9.37
C ASP A 2 50.44 -46.78 -8.97
N GLU A 3 50.32 -45.45 -9.11
CA GLU A 3 49.37 -44.77 -10.03
C GLU A 3 48.02 -45.48 -10.26
N GLU A 4 46.92 -44.86 -9.80
CA GLU A 4 45.73 -44.72 -10.64
C GLU A 4 44.91 -43.47 -10.25
N GLN A 5 44.73 -42.59 -11.24
CA GLN A 5 43.97 -41.35 -11.17
C GLN A 5 42.48 -41.65 -11.41
N ALA A 6 41.59 -41.03 -10.63
CA ALA A 6 40.16 -40.98 -10.94
C ALA A 6 39.72 -39.53 -11.21
N GLN A 7 39.53 -39.22 -12.49
CA GLN A 7 38.75 -38.08 -12.96
C GLN A 7 37.25 -38.37 -12.77
N VAL A 8 36.50 -37.46 -12.14
CA VAL A 8 35.04 -37.33 -12.35
C VAL A 8 34.70 -35.85 -12.53
N SER A 9 34.65 -35.49 -13.81
CA SER A 9 33.82 -34.48 -14.49
C SER A 9 33.17 -33.35 -13.67
N ASP A 10 33.58 -32.13 -14.03
CA ASP A 10 32.77 -30.91 -14.01
C ASP A 10 31.35 -31.15 -14.55
N THR A 11 30.36 -30.99 -13.68
CA THR A 11 28.99 -30.66 -14.10
C THR A 11 28.58 -29.36 -13.42
N PHE A 12 28.99 -28.27 -14.05
CA PHE A 12 28.48 -26.93 -13.81
C PHE A 12 26.99 -26.93 -14.21
N SER A 13 26.13 -27.25 -13.25
CA SER A 13 24.68 -27.10 -13.42
C SER A 13 24.36 -25.62 -13.46
N GLY A 14 24.06 -25.12 -14.66
CA GLY A 14 23.60 -23.76 -14.88
C GLY A 14 22.33 -23.52 -14.08
N SER A 15 22.45 -22.74 -13.01
CA SER A 15 21.31 -22.17 -12.30
C SER A 15 20.50 -21.35 -13.31
N ARG A 16 19.27 -21.79 -13.58
CA ARG A 16 18.32 -21.01 -14.39
C ARG A 16 17.98 -19.76 -13.58
N GLU A 17 18.60 -18.64 -13.95
CA GLU A 17 18.19 -17.31 -13.44
C GLU A 17 16.68 -17.14 -13.64
N THR A 18 16.00 -16.77 -12.56
CA THR A 18 14.58 -16.41 -12.58
C THR A 18 14.37 -15.18 -13.48
N GLU A 19 13.15 -15.00 -13.98
CA GLU A 19 12.82 -13.85 -14.85
C GLU A 19 13.02 -12.50 -14.12
N GLY A 20 12.91 -12.51 -12.78
CA GLY A 20 13.29 -11.40 -11.91
C GLY A 20 14.81 -11.15 -11.89
N GLU A 21 15.61 -12.19 -11.65
CA GLU A 21 17.09 -12.10 -11.67
C GLU A 21 17.62 -11.66 -13.04
N LYS A 22 16.98 -12.08 -14.14
CA LYS A 22 17.35 -11.64 -15.50
C LYS A 22 17.08 -10.16 -15.72
N LYS A 23 15.95 -9.63 -15.22
CA LYS A 23 15.63 -8.19 -15.31
C LYS A 23 16.58 -7.36 -14.45
N GLU A 24 16.91 -7.85 -13.25
CA GLU A 24 17.85 -7.23 -12.33
C GLU A 24 19.27 -7.21 -12.92
N ASN A 25 19.77 -8.36 -13.40
CA ASN A 25 21.09 -8.47 -14.03
C ASN A 25 21.21 -7.66 -15.33
N SER A 26 20.14 -7.55 -16.11
CA SER A 26 20.11 -6.71 -17.31
C SER A 26 20.14 -5.21 -16.98
N PHE A 27 19.39 -4.77 -15.97
CA PHE A 27 19.40 -3.38 -15.49
C PHE A 27 20.79 -2.97 -15.00
N PHE A 28 21.42 -3.76 -14.12
CA PHE A 28 22.77 -3.48 -13.61
C PHE A 28 23.82 -3.42 -14.72
N ARG A 29 23.80 -4.38 -15.67
CA ARG A 29 24.73 -4.40 -16.81
C ARG A 29 24.55 -3.20 -17.73
N ASN A 30 23.33 -2.71 -17.91
CA ASN A 30 23.05 -1.57 -18.80
C ASN A 30 23.37 -0.22 -18.13
N CYS A 31 23.13 -0.11 -16.82
CA CYS A 31 23.50 1.07 -16.03
C CYS A 31 25.02 1.24 -15.86
N LEU A 32 25.78 0.14 -15.72
CA LEU A 32 27.25 0.19 -15.63
C LEU A 32 27.93 0.58 -16.96
N LYS A 33 27.30 0.30 -18.10
CA LYS A 33 27.94 0.45 -19.42
C LYS A 33 27.87 1.86 -20.02
N ASN A 34 26.98 2.76 -19.57
CA ASN A 34 26.61 3.91 -20.39
C ASN A 34 26.52 5.32 -19.76
N ARG A 35 26.67 5.56 -18.45
CA ARG A 35 26.44 6.93 -17.90
C ARG A 35 27.29 7.31 -16.68
N GLY A 36 27.56 8.61 -16.54
CA GLY A 36 28.35 9.20 -15.46
C GLY A 36 27.82 8.85 -14.06
N ARG A 37 28.76 8.73 -13.10
CA ARG A 37 28.57 8.27 -11.72
C ARG A 37 27.32 8.84 -11.03
N GLN A 38 26.95 10.09 -11.28
CA GLN A 38 25.79 10.74 -10.62
C GLN A 38 24.41 10.22 -11.07
N SER A 39 24.22 9.83 -12.35
CA SER A 39 22.94 9.29 -12.83
C SER A 39 22.71 7.88 -12.29
N PHE A 40 23.76 7.06 -12.27
CA PHE A 40 23.72 5.67 -11.83
C PHE A 40 23.15 5.51 -10.42
N TRP A 41 23.62 6.31 -9.44
CA TRP A 41 23.14 6.22 -8.07
C TRP A 41 21.68 6.67 -7.92
N LYS A 42 21.26 7.69 -8.67
CA LYS A 42 19.87 8.17 -8.64
C LYS A 42 18.93 7.13 -9.25
N ASP A 43 19.31 6.53 -10.37
CA ASP A 43 18.55 5.48 -11.05
C ASP A 43 18.52 4.19 -10.22
N LEU A 44 19.64 3.83 -9.58
CA LEU A 44 19.73 2.70 -8.66
C LEU A 44 18.88 2.91 -7.41
N LEU A 45 18.93 4.10 -6.79
CA LEU A 45 18.07 4.43 -5.65
C LEU A 45 16.60 4.42 -6.03
N LEU A 46 16.25 4.89 -7.22
CA LEU A 46 14.86 4.84 -7.72
C LEU A 46 14.42 3.40 -8.00
N PHE A 47 15.28 2.57 -8.58
CA PHE A 47 15.04 1.15 -8.82
C PHE A 47 14.86 0.37 -7.51
N LEU A 48 15.78 0.54 -6.55
CA LEU A 48 15.71 -0.06 -5.23
C LEU A 48 14.44 0.39 -4.49
N ARG A 49 14.11 1.69 -4.53
CA ARG A 49 12.87 2.21 -3.93
C ARG A 49 11.62 1.63 -4.59
N ASN A 50 11.63 1.42 -5.91
CA ASN A 50 10.49 0.84 -6.61
C ASN A 50 10.32 -0.66 -6.31
N ASN A 51 11.43 -1.38 -6.12
CA ASN A 51 11.46 -2.81 -5.79
C ASN A 51 11.32 -3.14 -4.30
N MET A 52 11.24 -2.14 -3.41
CA MET A 52 10.87 -2.39 -2.02
C MET A 52 9.42 -2.91 -1.93
N SER A 53 9.22 -3.89 -1.05
CA SER A 53 7.89 -4.40 -0.70
C SER A 53 6.98 -3.28 -0.19
N VAL A 54 5.67 -3.44 -0.37
CA VAL A 54 4.64 -2.54 0.18
C VAL A 54 4.81 -2.45 1.69
N GLN A 55 5.08 -3.58 2.36
CA GLN A 55 5.35 -3.63 3.80
C GLN A 55 6.54 -2.73 4.18
N SER A 56 7.70 -2.86 3.52
CA SER A 56 8.87 -2.06 3.85
C SER A 56 8.68 -0.58 3.52
N LYS A 57 7.89 -0.23 2.49
CA LYS A 57 7.54 1.15 2.20
C LYS A 57 6.67 1.76 3.31
N ILE A 58 5.68 1.03 3.82
CA ILE A 58 4.87 1.46 4.96
C ILE A 58 5.76 1.70 6.19
N GLU A 59 6.67 0.77 6.48
CA GLU A 59 7.62 0.88 7.60
C GLU A 59 8.56 2.09 7.46
N SER A 60 9.04 2.36 6.23
CA SER A 60 9.90 3.52 5.96
C SER A 60 9.19 4.88 6.19
N LEU A 61 7.87 4.90 6.14
CA LEU A 61 7.04 6.07 6.45
C LEU A 61 6.76 6.20 7.97
N GLY A 62 7.28 5.29 8.79
CA GLY A 62 7.08 5.27 10.24
C GLY A 62 5.79 4.57 10.70
N TYR A 63 5.10 3.88 9.79
CA TYR A 63 3.86 3.17 10.09
C TYR A 63 4.10 1.65 10.19
N LYS A 64 3.17 0.96 10.84
CA LYS A 64 3.10 -0.50 10.81
C LYS A 64 1.76 -0.91 10.24
N LEU A 65 1.76 -1.94 9.40
CA LEU A 65 0.51 -2.50 8.92
C LEU A 65 -0.19 -3.23 10.09
N PRO A 66 -1.40 -2.83 10.49
CA PRO A 66 -2.12 -3.48 11.57
C PRO A 66 -2.63 -4.86 11.12
N PRO A 67 -3.04 -5.74 12.06
CA PRO A 67 -3.87 -6.88 11.69
C PRO A 67 -5.15 -6.40 11.01
N ALA A 68 -5.73 -7.22 10.13
CA ALA A 68 -6.97 -6.88 9.47
C ALA A 68 -8.07 -6.56 10.50
N PRO A 69 -8.84 -5.48 10.29
CA PRO A 69 -9.90 -5.10 11.21
C PRO A 69 -10.97 -6.19 11.29
N GLN A 70 -11.50 -6.42 12.49
CA GLN A 70 -12.62 -7.34 12.67
C GLN A 70 -13.91 -6.70 12.14
N ALA A 71 -14.79 -7.53 11.60
CA ALA A 71 -16.13 -7.11 11.23
C ALA A 71 -16.91 -6.63 12.45
N ILE A 72 -17.55 -5.45 12.36
CA ILE A 72 -18.35 -4.88 13.46
C ILE A 72 -19.79 -5.45 13.43
N ALA A 73 -20.23 -6.01 12.29
CA ALA A 73 -21.56 -6.60 12.12
C ALA A 73 -21.53 -7.74 11.09
N ALA A 74 -22.69 -8.07 10.49
CA ALA A 74 -22.85 -9.12 9.49
C ALA A 74 -22.32 -8.72 8.08
N TYR A 75 -21.06 -8.31 8.00
CA TYR A 75 -20.34 -8.00 6.75
C TYR A 75 -18.85 -8.36 6.88
N ILE A 76 -18.10 -8.40 5.78
CA ILE A 76 -16.66 -8.69 5.79
C ILE A 76 -15.81 -7.44 5.55
N PRO A 77 -14.59 -7.33 6.12
CA PRO A 77 -13.76 -6.14 5.97
C PRO A 77 -13.35 -5.84 4.52
N ALA A 78 -13.18 -6.89 3.70
CA ALA A 78 -12.96 -6.79 2.28
C ALA A 78 -13.46 -8.05 1.56
N ASN A 79 -13.79 -7.92 0.28
CA ASN A 79 -14.20 -9.04 -0.59
C ASN A 79 -13.46 -8.98 -1.93
N ARG A 80 -13.16 -10.15 -2.51
CA ARG A 80 -12.47 -10.26 -3.80
C ARG A 80 -13.43 -10.70 -4.90
N SER A 81 -13.35 -10.04 -6.05
CA SER A 81 -14.00 -10.44 -7.29
C SER A 81 -13.00 -10.34 -8.45
N GLY A 82 -12.54 -11.48 -8.95
CA GLY A 82 -11.47 -11.53 -9.95
C GLY A 82 -10.16 -10.95 -9.41
N ASN A 83 -9.61 -9.97 -10.12
CA ASN A 83 -8.40 -9.24 -9.71
C ASN A 83 -8.70 -7.96 -8.91
N LEU A 84 -9.95 -7.72 -8.51
CA LEU A 84 -10.35 -6.58 -7.69
C LEU A 84 -10.65 -7.03 -6.27
N VAL A 85 -10.20 -6.23 -5.30
CA VAL A 85 -10.58 -6.34 -3.88
C VAL A 85 -11.27 -5.06 -3.47
N PHE A 86 -12.49 -5.18 -2.97
CA PHE A 86 -13.32 -4.09 -2.46
C PHE A 86 -13.27 -4.14 -0.94
N THR A 87 -12.88 -3.04 -0.30
CA THR A 87 -13.01 -2.95 1.17
C THR A 87 -14.40 -2.48 1.55
N SER A 88 -14.86 -2.89 2.72
CA SER A 88 -15.87 -2.10 3.44
C SER A 88 -15.26 -0.76 3.88
N GLY A 89 -16.09 0.14 4.40
CA GLY A 89 -15.61 1.38 5.00
C GLY A 89 -14.68 1.12 6.18
N GLN A 90 -13.51 1.77 6.16
CA GLN A 90 -12.47 1.62 7.16
C GLN A 90 -12.40 2.86 8.03
N LEU A 91 -12.64 2.65 9.33
CA LEU A 91 -12.51 3.66 10.36
C LEU A 91 -11.04 3.79 10.80
N PRO A 92 -10.64 4.91 11.43
CA PRO A 92 -9.31 5.13 11.96
C PRO A 92 -9.10 4.36 13.28
N LEU A 93 -9.34 3.05 13.26
CA LEU A 93 -9.15 2.17 14.40
C LEU A 93 -7.68 1.79 14.52
N LYS A 94 -7.16 1.83 15.74
CA LYS A 94 -5.87 1.27 16.12
C LYS A 94 -6.07 0.51 17.43
N ASP A 95 -5.64 -0.74 17.45
CA ASP A 95 -5.81 -1.63 18.61
C ASP A 95 -7.28 -1.73 19.09
N GLY A 96 -8.22 -1.71 18.14
CA GLY A 96 -9.67 -1.81 18.40
C GLY A 96 -10.34 -0.51 18.84
N GLN A 97 -9.63 0.61 18.93
CA GLN A 97 -10.17 1.91 19.36
C GLN A 97 -9.95 2.99 18.31
N LEU A 98 -10.85 3.97 18.23
CA LEU A 98 -10.66 5.11 17.33
C LEU A 98 -9.47 5.95 17.80
N THR A 99 -8.58 6.31 16.88
CA THR A 99 -7.46 7.21 17.17
C THR A 99 -7.90 8.65 17.34
N LEU A 100 -9.07 9.01 16.83
CA LEU A 100 -9.66 10.33 16.91
C LEU A 100 -11.18 10.24 16.82
N ILE A 101 -11.87 11.11 17.56
CA ILE A 101 -13.33 11.23 17.60
C ILE A 101 -13.68 12.69 17.39
N GLY A 102 -14.72 12.97 16.61
CA GLY A 102 -15.24 14.33 16.41
C GLY A 102 -15.58 14.63 14.95
N LYS A 103 -15.84 15.92 14.68
CA LYS A 103 -16.29 16.39 13.37
C LYS A 103 -15.49 17.59 12.90
N LEU A 104 -15.26 17.65 11.60
CA LEU A 104 -14.62 18.80 10.96
C LEU A 104 -15.57 19.98 10.85
N GLY A 105 -15.02 21.20 10.95
CA GLY A 105 -15.83 22.42 10.97
C GLY A 105 -16.65 22.59 12.25
N GLU A 106 -16.36 21.78 13.27
CA GLU A 106 -16.78 21.95 14.66
C GLU A 106 -15.51 21.94 15.55
N ALA A 107 -15.13 20.76 16.03
CA ALA A 107 -14.00 20.57 16.95
C ALA A 107 -12.68 20.21 16.25
N LEU A 108 -12.73 19.79 14.98
CA LEU A 108 -11.56 19.34 14.23
C LEU A 108 -11.32 20.18 12.97
N SER A 109 -10.04 20.35 12.65
CA SER A 109 -9.55 20.91 11.40
C SER A 109 -9.16 19.82 10.38
N VAL A 110 -8.78 20.23 9.17
CA VAL A 110 -8.23 19.34 8.14
C VAL A 110 -6.93 18.67 8.60
N ASP A 111 -6.09 19.37 9.36
CA ASP A 111 -4.79 18.85 9.78
C ASP A 111 -4.93 17.86 10.94
N ASP A 112 -5.89 18.09 11.85
CA ASP A 112 -6.14 17.20 12.99
C ASP A 112 -6.46 15.76 12.54
N VAL A 113 -7.12 15.62 11.39
CA VAL A 113 -7.57 14.32 10.89
C VAL A 113 -6.56 13.62 9.98
N LYS A 114 -5.36 14.17 9.81
CA LYS A 114 -4.32 13.58 8.94
C LYS A 114 -3.97 12.16 9.37
N GLU A 115 -3.52 11.98 10.61
CA GLU A 115 -3.12 10.65 11.12
C GLU A 115 -4.30 9.69 11.20
N ALA A 116 -5.51 10.18 11.49
CA ALA A 116 -6.73 9.37 11.43
C ALA A 116 -6.98 8.86 9.99
N THR A 117 -6.88 9.73 8.98
CA THR A 117 -7.08 9.36 7.57
C THR A 117 -6.03 8.34 7.11
N ILE A 118 -4.78 8.49 7.56
CA ILE A 118 -3.71 7.53 7.28
C ILE A 118 -3.99 6.19 7.99
N GLN A 119 -4.45 6.21 9.24
CA GLN A 119 -4.85 4.99 9.97
C GLN A 119 -6.00 4.24 9.26
N ALA A 120 -7.02 4.96 8.81
CA ALA A 120 -8.11 4.38 8.02
C ALA A 120 -7.59 3.75 6.70
N SER A 121 -6.64 4.42 6.05
CA SER A 121 -5.99 3.90 4.83
C SER A 121 -5.14 2.65 5.09
N LEU A 122 -4.41 2.60 6.22
CA LEU A 122 -3.68 1.40 6.67
C LEU A 122 -4.63 0.23 6.93
N ASN A 123 -5.77 0.49 7.57
CA ASN A 123 -6.79 -0.51 7.82
C ASN A 123 -7.37 -1.07 6.51
N ALA A 124 -7.52 -0.24 5.47
CA ALA A 124 -7.92 -0.68 4.14
C ALA A 124 -6.89 -1.62 3.49
N ILE A 125 -5.60 -1.27 3.58
CA ILE A 125 -4.52 -2.15 3.10
C ILE A 125 -4.52 -3.46 3.88
N ALA A 126 -4.70 -3.43 5.20
CA ALA A 126 -4.72 -4.62 6.04
C ALA A 126 -5.92 -5.53 5.70
N ALA A 127 -7.11 -4.97 5.52
CA ALA A 127 -8.31 -5.69 5.11
C ALA A 127 -8.11 -6.37 3.74
N ALA A 128 -7.57 -5.64 2.76
CA ALA A 128 -7.29 -6.21 1.45
C ALA A 128 -6.20 -7.30 1.50
N SER A 129 -5.15 -7.07 2.29
CA SER A 129 -4.03 -8.01 2.50
C SER A 129 -4.52 -9.36 3.04
N ALA A 130 -5.49 -9.36 3.95
CA ALA A 130 -6.07 -10.60 4.48
C ALA A 130 -6.79 -11.44 3.42
N VAL A 131 -7.32 -10.81 2.37
CA VAL A 131 -8.05 -11.48 1.30
C VAL A 131 -7.12 -11.89 0.14
N CYS A 132 -6.10 -11.09 -0.17
CA CYS A 132 -5.20 -11.36 -1.30
C CYS A 132 -3.92 -12.11 -0.93
N GLY A 133 -3.66 -12.36 0.36
CA GLY A 133 -2.49 -13.11 0.82
C GLY A 133 -1.25 -12.25 1.08
N GLY A 134 -1.45 -11.01 1.53
CA GLY A 134 -0.39 -10.09 1.95
C GLY A 134 -0.38 -8.76 1.19
N PRO A 135 0.25 -7.72 1.75
CA PRO A 135 0.24 -6.36 1.17
C PRO A 135 0.95 -6.29 -0.18
N ASP A 136 1.95 -7.14 -0.42
CA ASP A 136 2.70 -7.19 -1.69
C ASP A 136 1.90 -7.76 -2.87
N LYS A 137 0.71 -8.32 -2.60
CA LYS A 137 -0.21 -8.76 -3.66
C LYS A 137 -1.05 -7.61 -4.19
N ILE A 138 -1.05 -6.45 -3.56
CA ILE A 138 -1.74 -5.25 -4.03
C ILE A 138 -0.87 -4.55 -5.07
N VAL A 139 -1.35 -4.49 -6.31
CA VAL A 139 -0.58 -3.97 -7.44
C VAL A 139 -1.02 -2.59 -7.90
N LYS A 140 -2.22 -2.13 -7.52
CA LYS A 140 -2.73 -0.79 -7.86
C LYS A 140 -3.90 -0.37 -6.97
N ILE A 141 -3.99 0.94 -6.70
CA ILE A 141 -5.18 1.57 -6.13
C ILE A 141 -6.09 2.00 -7.28
N VAL A 142 -7.26 1.38 -7.41
CA VAL A 142 -8.20 1.69 -8.51
C VAL A 142 -9.00 2.94 -8.17
N LYS A 143 -9.59 2.95 -6.97
CA LYS A 143 -10.47 4.01 -6.50
C LYS A 143 -10.40 4.13 -4.98
N ILE A 144 -10.53 5.36 -4.48
CA ILE A 144 -10.79 5.62 -3.07
C ILE A 144 -12.08 6.42 -2.89
N GLY A 145 -12.85 6.06 -1.87
CA GLY A 145 -13.97 6.82 -1.32
C GLY A 145 -13.60 7.38 0.05
N VAL A 146 -13.83 8.67 0.27
CA VAL A 146 -13.57 9.30 1.57
C VAL A 146 -14.84 9.96 2.07
N PHE A 147 -15.32 9.49 3.21
CA PHE A 147 -16.42 10.10 3.95
C PHE A 147 -15.84 10.91 5.11
N VAL A 148 -16.32 12.14 5.26
CA VAL A 148 -15.80 13.08 6.26
C VAL A 148 -16.96 13.50 7.14
N ALA A 149 -16.88 13.19 8.44
CA ALA A 149 -17.88 13.67 9.40
C ALA A 149 -17.66 15.16 9.65
N CYS A 150 -18.61 16.00 9.29
CA CYS A 150 -18.43 17.45 9.32
C CYS A 150 -19.71 18.23 9.61
N SER A 151 -19.55 19.52 9.95
CA SER A 151 -20.67 20.46 10.00
C SER A 151 -21.20 20.76 8.59
N PRO A 152 -22.46 21.23 8.46
CA PRO A 152 -23.06 21.55 7.15
C PRO A 152 -22.32 22.61 6.33
N ASN A 153 -21.49 23.44 6.98
CA ASN A 153 -20.77 24.54 6.33
C ASN A 153 -19.36 24.14 5.89
N PHE A 154 -18.88 22.95 6.25
CA PHE A 154 -17.56 22.48 5.87
C PHE A 154 -17.56 22.02 4.39
N SER A 155 -16.64 22.55 3.59
CA SER A 155 -16.55 22.26 2.14
C SER A 155 -15.19 21.75 1.68
N GLU A 156 -14.25 21.53 2.60
CA GLU A 156 -12.85 21.18 2.30
C GLU A 156 -12.58 19.66 2.33
N HIS A 157 -13.61 18.84 2.06
CA HIS A 157 -13.50 17.37 2.05
C HIS A 157 -12.35 16.84 1.18
N HIS A 158 -12.09 17.52 0.06
CA HIS A 158 -11.02 17.19 -0.86
C HIS A 158 -9.63 17.32 -0.23
N LEU A 159 -9.44 18.25 0.73
CA LEU A 159 -8.18 18.41 1.47
C LEU A 159 -7.98 17.26 2.47
N VAL A 160 -9.05 16.83 3.16
CA VAL A 160 -9.01 15.64 4.03
C VAL A 160 -8.63 14.41 3.24
N ALA A 161 -9.28 14.22 2.09
CA ALA A 161 -9.01 13.09 1.21
C ALA A 161 -7.57 13.10 0.64
N ASN A 162 -6.89 14.26 0.58
CA ASN A 162 -5.50 14.32 0.15
C ASN A 162 -4.56 13.61 1.12
N HIS A 163 -4.87 13.53 2.41
CA HIS A 163 -4.05 12.78 3.37
C HIS A 163 -3.96 11.31 2.99
N GLY A 164 -5.11 10.68 2.68
CA GLY A 164 -5.17 9.30 2.19
C GLY A 164 -4.51 9.16 0.81
N SER A 165 -4.81 10.07 -0.13
CA SER A 165 -4.22 10.01 -1.49
C SER A 165 -2.69 10.12 -1.47
N ASN A 166 -2.14 11.04 -0.69
CA ASN A 166 -0.71 11.24 -0.55
C ASN A 166 -0.05 10.01 0.09
N PHE A 167 -0.68 9.43 1.13
CA PHE A 167 -0.21 8.19 1.74
C PHE A 167 -0.14 7.05 0.72
N PHE A 168 -1.20 6.82 -0.06
CA PHE A 168 -1.20 5.79 -1.10
C PHE A 168 -0.13 6.03 -2.18
N LEU A 169 0.09 7.29 -2.58
CA LEU A 169 1.17 7.64 -3.51
C LEU A 169 2.56 7.38 -2.92
N SER A 170 2.76 7.66 -1.63
CA SER A 170 4.03 7.36 -0.94
C SER A 170 4.30 5.85 -0.85
N VAL A 171 3.27 5.03 -0.67
CA VAL A 171 3.39 3.57 -0.56
C VAL A 171 3.47 2.87 -1.91
N PHE A 172 2.65 3.25 -2.89
CA PHE A 172 2.50 2.54 -4.16
C PHE A 172 3.13 3.25 -5.36
N GLY A 173 3.67 4.46 -5.18
CA GLY A 173 4.23 5.25 -6.27
C GLY A 173 3.18 5.55 -7.34
N ASP A 174 3.52 5.31 -8.61
CA ASP A 174 2.59 5.55 -9.73
C ASP A 174 1.35 4.65 -9.68
N ALA A 175 1.49 3.42 -9.16
CA ALA A 175 0.37 2.52 -8.90
C ALA A 175 -0.56 3.00 -7.78
N GLY A 176 -0.14 4.01 -7.04
CA GLY A 176 -0.96 4.72 -6.05
C GLY A 176 -1.89 5.76 -6.64
N ARG A 177 -1.82 6.08 -7.95
CA ARG A 177 -2.73 7.02 -8.60
C ARG A 177 -4.10 6.37 -8.84
N HIS A 178 -5.17 7.03 -8.40
CA HIS A 178 -6.51 6.46 -8.33
C HIS A 178 -7.60 7.46 -8.72
N ALA A 179 -8.77 6.92 -9.11
CA ALA A 179 -10.01 7.70 -9.09
C ALA A 179 -10.44 7.99 -7.64
N ARG A 180 -11.21 9.06 -7.42
CA ARG A 180 -11.60 9.46 -6.06
C ARG A 180 -12.97 10.15 -6.01
N PHE A 181 -13.67 9.96 -4.90
CA PHE A 181 -14.68 10.91 -4.40
C PHE A 181 -14.38 11.26 -2.94
N ALA A 182 -14.83 12.44 -2.51
CA ALA A 182 -14.77 12.90 -1.14
C ALA A 182 -16.06 13.64 -0.81
N VAL A 183 -16.77 13.20 0.24
CA VAL A 183 -18.09 13.75 0.59
C VAL A 183 -18.20 13.99 2.10
N GLY A 184 -18.93 15.03 2.45
CA GLY A 184 -19.32 15.32 3.83
C GLY A 184 -20.53 14.49 4.25
N VAL A 185 -20.52 14.00 5.48
CA VAL A 185 -21.63 13.26 6.11
C VAL A 185 -21.91 13.82 7.50
N PRO A 186 -23.15 13.76 7.99
CA PRO A 186 -23.50 14.32 9.30
C PRO A 186 -22.85 13.56 10.47
N SER A 187 -22.55 12.28 10.30
CA SER A 187 -21.90 11.42 11.30
C SER A 187 -21.39 10.13 10.66
N LEU A 188 -20.38 9.52 11.28
CA LEU A 188 -19.87 8.19 10.96
C LEU A 188 -20.00 7.25 12.18
N PRO A 189 -19.90 5.92 12.00
CA PRO A 189 -19.95 4.98 13.11
C PRO A 189 -18.93 5.32 14.20
N LEU A 190 -19.31 5.08 15.46
CA LEU A 190 -18.49 5.38 16.64
C LEU A 190 -18.06 6.86 16.78
N ASN A 191 -18.69 7.76 16.03
CA ASN A 191 -18.33 9.19 15.95
C ASN A 191 -16.91 9.44 15.40
N ALA A 192 -16.47 8.58 14.48
CA ALA A 192 -15.22 8.77 13.76
C ALA A 192 -15.24 10.03 12.87
N PRO A 193 -14.11 10.73 12.69
CA PRO A 193 -14.05 11.92 11.84
C PRO A 193 -13.94 11.60 10.35
N VAL A 194 -13.45 10.41 10.01
CA VAL A 194 -13.18 9.99 8.62
C VAL A 194 -13.45 8.49 8.47
N GLU A 195 -13.94 8.08 7.31
CA GLU A 195 -14.07 6.69 6.89
C GLU A 195 -13.56 6.56 5.45
N VAL A 196 -12.72 5.56 5.18
CA VAL A 196 -12.09 5.35 3.87
C VAL A 196 -12.51 4.01 3.29
N GLU A 197 -13.03 4.02 2.07
CA GLU A 197 -13.25 2.83 1.24
C GLU A 197 -12.22 2.80 0.11
N VAL A 198 -11.74 1.61 -0.23
CA VAL A 198 -10.75 1.44 -1.29
C VAL A 198 -11.07 0.23 -2.14
N THR A 199 -11.02 0.44 -3.44
CA THR A 199 -10.96 -0.63 -4.42
C THR A 199 -9.51 -0.81 -4.86
N PHE A 200 -8.97 -1.99 -4.59
CA PHE A 200 -7.62 -2.40 -4.97
C PHE A 200 -7.67 -3.32 -6.19
N GLN A 201 -6.65 -3.23 -7.05
CA GLN A 201 -6.31 -4.31 -7.96
C GLN A 201 -5.20 -5.14 -7.33
N VAL A 202 -5.33 -6.45 -7.40
CA VAL A 202 -4.37 -7.41 -6.85
C VAL A 202 -3.79 -8.29 -7.95
N ALA A 203 -2.60 -8.83 -7.74
CA ALA A 203 -2.03 -9.86 -8.59
C ALA A 203 -2.94 -11.10 -8.58
N ASP A 204 -2.99 -11.80 -9.71
CA ASP A 204 -3.69 -13.07 -9.77
C ASP A 204 -3.08 -14.07 -8.77
N ALA A 205 -3.93 -14.95 -8.24
CA ALA A 205 -3.40 -16.11 -7.53
C ALA A 205 -2.62 -16.95 -8.56
N PRO A 206 -1.39 -17.39 -8.24
CA PRO A 206 -0.65 -18.30 -9.12
C PRO A 206 -1.43 -19.60 -9.35
#